data_AF-A0A3G9ICW2-F1
#
_entry.id   AF-A0A3G9ICW2-F1
#
_cell.length_a   1.000
_cell.length_b   1.000
_cell.length_c   1.000
_cell.angle_alpha   90.00
_cell.angle_beta   90.00
_cell.angle_gamma   90.00
#
_symmetry.space_group_name_H-M   'P 1'
#
loop_
_entity.id
_entity.type
_entity.pdbx_description
1 polymer ?
#
loop_
_entity_poly.entity_id
_entity_poly.type
_entity_poly.pdbx_seq_one_letter_code
_entity_poly.pdbx_strand_id
1 'polypeptide(L)'
;MNTVWFLITTIIGGAILGGIAQLLIPGRATIPAWATVLAGVIGMFVGSLLYYKIFGVQKGFNGNWENTTKGIDWWRHVWQVGAAVVAVGASSSLLGRGRRA
;
A
#
# COMPACT_ATOMS: atom_id res chain seq x y z
N MET A 1 -10.62 14.94 4.86
CA MET A 1 -9.25 15.50 4.88
C MET A 1 -9.09 16.41 3.68
N ASN A 2 -8.19 17.40 3.73
CA ASN A 2 -7.89 18.26 2.60
C ASN A 2 -7.20 17.41 1.51
N THR A 3 -7.55 17.56 0.23
CA THR A 3 -6.99 16.74 -0.86
C THR A 3 -5.47 16.79 -0.91
N VAL A 4 -4.87 17.95 -0.62
CA VAL A 4 -3.41 18.12 -0.56
C VAL A 4 -2.79 17.24 0.54
N TRP A 5 -3.39 17.23 1.73
CA TRP A 5 -2.91 16.41 2.85
C TRP A 5 -3.04 14.91 2.56
N PHE A 6 -4.13 14.52 1.90
CA PHE A 6 -4.34 13.15 1.44
C PHE A 6 -3.25 12.69 0.46
N LEU A 7 -2.89 13.53 -0.53
CA LEU A 7 -1.83 13.19 -1.49
C LEU A 7 -0.46 13.05 -0.81
N ILE A 8 -0.10 13.98 0.07
CA ILE A 8 1.18 13.95 0.79
C ILE A 8 1.28 12.67 1.64
N THR A 9 0.26 12.40 2.45
CA THR A 9 0.24 11.19 3.30
C THR A 9 0.25 9.91 2.49
N THR A 10 -0.40 9.90 1.32
CA THR A 10 -0.45 8.72 0.46
C THR A 10 0.88 8.43 -0.23
N ILE A 11 1.58 9.47 -0.69
CA ILE A 11 2.90 9.32 -1.30
C ILE A 11 3.94 8.91 -0.25
N ILE A 12 3.97 9.59 0.90
CA ILE A 12 4.94 9.31 1.97
C ILE A 12 4.66 7.93 2.59
N GLY A 13 3.40 7.66 2.96
CA GLY A 13 2.99 6.36 3.50
C GLY A 13 3.23 5.24 2.49
N GLY A 14 2.88 5.47 1.22
CA GLY A 14 3.15 4.54 0.13
C GLY A 14 4.63 4.24 -0.06
N ALA A 15 5.50 5.26 -0.03
CA ALA A 15 6.96 5.06 -0.13
C ALA A 15 7.50 4.21 1.04
N ILE A 16 7.06 4.50 2.27
CA ILE A 16 7.46 3.74 3.47
C ILE A 16 6.97 2.29 3.38
N LEU A 17 5.68 2.09 3.10
CA LEU A 17 5.09 0.76 2.99
C LEU A 17 5.67 -0.05 1.82
N GLY A 18 5.97 0.60 0.70
CA GLY A 18 6.67 -0.01 -0.43
C GLY A 18 8.06 -0.50 -0.02
N GLY A 19 8.83 0.33 0.69
CA GLY A 19 10.13 -0.06 1.22
C GLY A 19 10.04 -1.27 2.17
N ILE A 20 9.08 -1.24 3.10
CA ILE A 20 8.82 -2.38 4.01
C ILE A 20 8.42 -3.64 3.22
N ALA A 21 7.54 -3.50 2.23
CA ALA A 21 7.10 -4.59 1.38
C ALA A 21 8.25 -5.24 0.61
N GLN A 22 9.20 -4.45 0.11
CA GLN A 22 10.40 -4.96 -0.55
C GLN A 22 11.29 -5.78 0.40
N LEU A 23 11.38 -5.39 1.68
CA LEU A 23 12.13 -6.16 2.69
C LEU A 23 11.48 -7.50 3.01
N LEU A 24 10.15 -7.61 2.84
CA LEU A 24 9.41 -8.85 3.10
C LEU A 24 9.47 -9.86 1.95
N ILE A 25 9.91 -9.45 0.75
CA ILE A 25 10.00 -10.35 -0.40
C ILE A 25 11.31 -11.14 -0.34
N PRO A 26 11.26 -12.48 -0.27
CA PRO A 26 12.45 -13.32 -0.29
C PRO A 26 13.05 -13.34 -1.71
N GLY A 27 14.29 -12.89 -1.83
CA GLY A 27 15.03 -12.89 -3.09
C GLY A 27 15.56 -11.51 -3.44
N ARG A 28 16.80 -11.46 -3.93
CA ARG A 28 17.48 -10.20 -4.28
C ARG A 28 17.05 -9.77 -5.68
N ALA A 29 15.77 -9.43 -5.84
CA ALA A 29 15.33 -8.73 -7.03
C ALA A 29 15.80 -7.28 -6.92
N THR A 30 16.66 -6.84 -7.83
CA THR A 30 17.01 -5.43 -8.01
C THR A 30 15.81 -4.70 -8.62
N ILE A 31 14.78 -4.50 -7.79
CA ILE A 31 13.61 -3.69 -8.13
C ILE A 31 14.06 -2.23 -8.09
N PRO A 32 13.83 -1.45 -9.15
CA PRO A 32 14.19 -0.04 -9.13
C PRO A 32 13.34 0.69 -8.09
N ALA A 33 13.96 1.59 -7.31
CA ALA A 33 13.32 2.25 -6.17
C ALA A 33 11.99 2.95 -6.53
N TRP A 34 11.87 3.49 -7.75
CA TRP A 34 10.64 4.11 -8.23
C TRP A 34 9.47 3.11 -8.33
N ALA A 35 9.73 1.86 -8.73
CA ALA A 35 8.70 0.83 -8.86
C ALA A 35 8.21 0.40 -7.46
N THR A 36 9.11 0.31 -6.49
CA THR A 36 8.76 0.05 -5.09
C THR A 36 7.87 1.15 -4.51
N VAL A 37 8.20 2.42 -4.75
CA VAL A 37 7.39 3.55 -4.28
C VAL A 37 6.00 3.54 -4.94
N LEU A 38 5.92 3.36 -6.26
CA LEU A 38 4.63 3.28 -6.96
C LEU A 38 3.79 2.09 -6.48
N ALA A 39 4.39 0.91 -6.32
CA ALA A 39 3.71 -0.26 -5.79
C ALA A 39 3.21 -0.05 -4.36
N GLY A 40 3.97 0.67 -3.52
CA GLY A 40 3.53 1.05 -2.19
C GLY A 40 2.38 2.06 -2.18
N VAL A 41 2.38 3.04 -3.08
CA VAL A 41 1.23 3.95 -3.29
C VAL A 41 0.00 3.17 -3.74
N ILE A 42 0.14 2.24 -4.69
CA ILE A 42 -0.95 1.35 -5.10
C ILE A 42 -1.44 0.52 -3.91
N GLY A 43 -0.53 -0.01 -3.08
CA GLY A 43 -0.85 -0.75 -1.87
C GLY A 43 -1.65 0.07 -0.86
N MET A 44 -1.33 1.35 -0.67
CA MET A 44 -2.12 2.27 0.16
C MET A 44 -3.56 2.39 -0.33
N PHE A 45 -3.76 2.61 -1.63
CA PHE A 45 -5.10 2.74 -2.21
C PHE A 45 -5.87 1.42 -2.15
N VAL A 46 -5.29 0.36 -2.70
CA VAL A 46 -5.92 -0.96 -2.83
C VAL A 46 -6.18 -1.58 -1.46
N GLY A 47 -5.24 -1.49 -0.53
CA GLY A 47 -5.41 -1.99 0.83
C GLY A 47 -6.51 -1.27 1.60
N SER A 48 -6.61 0.06 1.46
CA SER A 48 -7.70 0.83 2.09
C SER A 48 -9.06 0.49 1.50
N LEU A 49 -9.14 0.34 0.17
CA LEU A 49 -10.37 -0.03 -0.53
C LEU A 49 -10.82 -1.45 -0.18
N LEU A 50 -9.90 -2.42 -0.16
CA LEU A 50 -10.19 -3.80 0.23
C LEU A 50 -10.66 -3.86 1.68
N TYR A 51 -9.97 -3.18 2.58
CA TYR A 51 -10.35 -3.11 3.99
C TYR A 51 -11.77 -2.54 4.15
N TYR A 52 -12.06 -1.41 3.50
CA TYR A 52 -13.38 -0.80 3.50
C TYR A 52 -14.46 -1.72 2.94
N LYS A 53 -14.19 -2.43 1.83
CA LYS A 53 -15.17 -3.34 1.22
C LYS A 53 -15.51 -4.54 2.11
N ILE A 54 -14.54 -5.06 2.86
CA ILE A 54 -14.68 -6.28 3.66
C ILE A 54 -15.24 -5.96 5.05
N PHE A 55 -14.70 -4.94 5.72
CA PHE A 55 -15.05 -4.63 7.11
C PHE A 55 -16.04 -3.47 7.25
N GLY A 56 -16.33 -2.74 6.16
CA GLY A 56 -17.20 -1.57 6.20
C GLY A 56 -16.64 -0.48 7.10
N VAL A 57 -17.50 0.43 7.56
CA VAL A 57 -17.16 1.51 8.50
C VAL A 57 -17.55 1.10 9.91
N GLN A 58 -16.80 1.56 10.92
CA GLN A 58 -17.17 1.39 12.31
C GLN A 58 -18.60 1.88 12.57
N LYS A 59 -19.41 1.05 13.26
CA LYS A 59 -20.80 1.40 13.60
C LYS A 59 -20.85 2.70 14.43
N GLY A 60 -21.69 3.65 14.00
CA GLY A 60 -21.83 4.97 14.64
C GLY A 60 -20.81 6.01 14.19
N PHE A 61 -19.98 5.71 13.20
CA PHE A 61 -19.06 6.66 12.58
C PHE A 61 -19.46 6.91 11.11
N ASN A 62 -19.57 8.18 10.72
CA ASN A 62 -19.79 8.56 9.32
C ASN A 62 -18.43 8.68 8.61
N GLY A 63 -17.83 7.52 8.34
CA GLY A 63 -16.52 7.37 7.72
C GLY A 63 -16.59 6.98 6.24
N ASN A 64 -15.47 7.14 5.54
CA ASN A 64 -15.31 6.76 4.14
C ASN A 64 -14.16 5.74 4.01
N TRP A 65 -13.83 5.34 2.79
CA TRP A 65 -12.68 4.48 2.48
C TRP A 65 -11.32 5.04 2.96
N GLU A 66 -11.24 6.36 3.23
CA GLU A 66 -10.06 7.02 3.80
C GLU A 66 -9.97 6.87 5.33
N ASN A 67 -11.10 6.78 6.04
CA ASN A 67 -11.17 6.77 7.50
C ASN A 67 -12.34 5.91 7.95
N THR A 68 -12.03 4.79 8.57
CA THR A 68 -12.99 3.71 8.83
C THR A 68 -13.33 3.64 10.32
N THR A 69 -12.41 4.05 11.19
CA THR A 69 -12.58 4.08 12.66
C THR A 69 -12.34 5.49 13.19
N LYS A 70 -12.91 5.81 14.36
CA LYS A 70 -12.79 7.10 15.06
C LYS A 70 -11.39 7.34 15.68
N GLY A 71 -10.31 6.83 15.07
CA GLY A 71 -8.93 6.86 15.58
C GLY A 71 -7.89 6.29 14.59
N ILE A 72 -6.74 5.84 15.10
CA ILE A 72 -5.68 5.22 14.27
C ILE A 72 -6.14 3.82 13.83
N ASP A 73 -6.44 3.69 12.54
CA ASP A 73 -6.86 2.47 11.87
C ASP A 73 -5.66 1.53 11.58
N TRP A 74 -5.06 0.98 12.63
CA TRP A 74 -3.92 0.06 12.51
C TRP A 74 -4.22 -1.14 11.60
N TRP A 75 -5.45 -1.65 11.66
CA TRP A 75 -5.85 -2.79 10.82
C TRP A 75 -5.85 -2.42 9.34
N ARG A 76 -6.31 -1.22 8.96
CA ARG A 76 -6.19 -0.72 7.58
C ARG A 76 -4.74 -0.71 7.11
N HIS A 77 -3.81 -0.27 7.95
CA HIS A 77 -2.39 -0.23 7.60
C HIS A 77 -1.80 -1.63 7.37
N VAL A 78 -2.23 -2.66 8.10
CA VAL A 78 -1.84 -4.05 7.84
C VAL A 78 -2.30 -4.50 6.44
N TRP A 79 -3.54 -4.18 6.06
CA TRP A 79 -4.06 -4.46 4.72
C TRP A 79 -3.31 -3.70 3.62
N GLN A 80 -2.90 -2.45 3.89
CA GLN A 80 -2.07 -1.67 2.97
C GLN A 80 -0.67 -2.31 2.81
N VAL A 81 -0.04 -2.78 3.88
CA VAL A 81 1.24 -3.50 3.83
C VAL A 81 1.08 -4.78 3.01
N GLY A 82 0.05 -5.59 3.27
CA GLY A 82 -0.21 -6.82 2.53
C GLY A 82 -0.42 -6.57 1.03
N ALA A 83 -1.23 -5.57 0.68
CA ALA A 83 -1.44 -5.17 -0.71
C ALA A 83 -0.14 -4.65 -1.36
N ALA A 84 0.68 -3.89 -0.62
CA ALA A 84 1.98 -3.42 -1.10
C ALA A 84 2.95 -4.60 -1.35
N VAL A 85 3.01 -5.60 -0.48
CA VAL A 85 3.82 -6.82 -0.68
C VAL A 85 3.42 -7.54 -1.97
N VAL A 86 2.12 -7.70 -2.20
CA VAL A 86 1.60 -8.31 -3.44
C VAL A 86 1.97 -7.47 -4.66
N ALA A 87 1.80 -6.15 -4.59
CA ALA A 87 2.12 -5.24 -5.70
C ALA A 87 3.63 -5.20 -6.01
N VAL A 88 4.49 -5.17 -5.00
CA VAL A 88 5.95 -5.19 -5.16
C VAL A 88 6.40 -6.56 -5.69
N GLY A 89 5.82 -7.67 -5.23
CA GLY A 89 6.11 -9.02 -5.72
C GLY A 89 5.67 -9.25 -7.17
N ALA A 90 4.53 -8.69 -7.57
CA ALA A 90 4.11 -8.66 -8.96
C ALA A 90 5.09 -7.83 -9.81
N SER A 91 5.50 -6.66 -9.32
CA SER A 91 6.45 -5.77 -9.99
C SER A 91 7.82 -6.42 -10.16
N SER A 92 8.31 -7.16 -9.16
CA SER A 92 9.56 -7.91 -9.23
C SER A 92 9.50 -9.04 -10.26
N SER A 93 8.36 -9.71 -10.39
CA SER A 93 8.13 -10.76 -11.38
C SER A 93 8.08 -10.22 -12.81
N LEU A 94 7.49 -9.03 -12.99
CA LEU A 94 7.37 -8.36 -14.29
C LEU A 94 8.69 -7.73 -14.75
N LEU A 95 9.36 -6.98 -13.87
CA LEU A 95 10.59 -6.26 -14.17
C LEU A 95 11.84 -7.15 -14.11
N GLY A 96 11.83 -8.22 -13.29
CA GLY A 96 12.95 -9.15 -13.13
C GLY A 96 13.20 -10.07 -14.33
N ARG A 97 12.22 -10.23 -15.24
CA ARG A 97 12.36 -11.04 -16.46
C ARG A 97 13.28 -10.41 -17.52
N GLY A 98 13.57 -9.11 -17.45
CA GLY A 98 14.36 -8.39 -18.47
C GLY A 98 15.88 -8.50 -18.35
N ARG A 99 16.41 -9.15 -17.31
CA ARG A 99 17.87 -9.21 -17.02
C ARG A 99 18.50 -10.59 -17.21
N ARG A 100 17.81 -11.51 -17.88
CA ARG A 100 18.33 -12.81 -18.35
C ARG A 100 18.30 -12.88 -19.88
N ALA A 101 19.01 -11.96 -20.53
CA ALA A 101 19.37 -12.03 -21.95
C ALA A 101 20.84 -11.65 -22.08
#